data_AF-A0A7V2IK49-F1
#
_entry.id   AF-A0A7V2IK49-F1
#
_cell.length_a   1.000
_cell.length_b   1.000
_cell.length_c   1.000
_cell.angle_alpha   90.00
_cell.angle_beta   90.00
_cell.angle_gamma   90.00
#
_symmetry.space_group_name_H-M   'P 1'
#
loop_
_entity.id
_entity.type
_entity.pdbx_description
1 polymer ?
#
loop_
_entity_poly.entity_id
_entity_poly.type
_entity_poly.pdbx_seq_one_letter_code
_entity_poly.pdbx_strand_id
1 'polypeptide(L)'
;IQAWGEGLRSRINARPPETMTDYRDFVVQHEAPVVSHEIGQWCVYPNFDEIAKYTGVFRAANFEIFRDSLDANHMLDQAHDFLIASGKLQALCYKEDIESQLRTPGIGGFQLLDLHDFPGQGTALVGVLDAFWDEKGYITPAEYHRFCGPTVPLLRVAKRVWSADEPFEGVAEIAHFGSQPLDRRCVWRLWDVHGRVVRHGPLPSRMIPIGNGTELGPVRFDWSDVKAPAKVNLEIAVEGTDIANDWDLWVYPPAPPCSVPEGVHVAHALDDAALAVLQRGGRVLLLPARGSVAGDVGIGFSSIFWNTAWTRGQPPHTLGILCDPAHPALAGFPTDSHTNWQWWYLISRSQAMVLDELPPTFRPIVQVIDDWVTNRRLGLLFEAKVAGGRLLACSMDIEDDLDDRLPAKALRESLLEYMVGENFRPAEELRVEDVRGLLRPPRLIDTLGAWVLRTDSHEPGYEGENAIDGNPNTIWHTAWTPTPPDYPHDIVIDLRRPVRLRGLTYLPRQDMRNGWVSRYAVYVSDDPDRWGEPVARGEPPLNRELKTIRFDTPMEGRYVRFVAVAGLEGQRFASVAELDVIAGDGP
;
A
#
# COMPACT_ATOMS: atom_id res chain seq x y z
N ILE A 1 -3.80 6.75 -14.06
CA ILE A 1 -2.77 6.27 -13.11
C ILE A 1 -3.04 4.87 -12.57
N GLN A 2 -4.17 4.27 -12.95
CA GLN A 2 -4.48 2.87 -12.78
C GLN A 2 -5.32 2.40 -13.97
N ALA A 3 -5.00 1.25 -14.54
CA ALA A 3 -5.85 0.54 -15.48
C ALA A 3 -6.62 -0.60 -14.79
N TRP A 4 -7.73 -1.00 -15.40
CA TRP A 4 -8.51 -2.13 -14.91
C TRP A 4 -7.66 -3.40 -14.81
N GLY A 5 -7.75 -4.12 -13.68
CA GLY A 5 -6.99 -5.34 -13.46
C GLY A 5 -5.55 -5.15 -12.99
N GLU A 6 -5.04 -3.91 -12.89
CA GLU A 6 -3.68 -3.69 -12.40
C GLU A 6 -3.55 -3.92 -10.89
N GLY A 7 -4.59 -3.58 -10.12
CA GLY A 7 -4.61 -3.68 -8.66
C GLY A 7 -3.39 -3.02 -8.02
N LEU A 8 -2.67 -3.75 -7.16
CA LEU A 8 -1.47 -3.25 -6.48
C LEU A 8 -0.27 -2.97 -7.42
N ARG A 9 -0.32 -3.46 -8.67
CA ARG A 9 0.72 -3.17 -9.68
C ARG A 9 0.48 -1.84 -10.40
N SER A 10 -0.66 -1.20 -10.18
CA SER A 10 -0.96 0.11 -10.75
C SER A 10 0.08 1.15 -10.32
N ARG A 11 0.28 2.18 -11.15
CA ARG A 11 1.28 3.22 -10.88
C ARG A 11 1.13 3.81 -9.48
N ILE A 12 -0.09 4.12 -9.06
CA ILE A 12 -0.36 4.78 -7.78
C ILE A 12 -0.02 3.90 -6.57
N ASN A 13 -0.06 2.58 -6.72
CA ASN A 13 0.27 1.63 -5.65
C ASN A 13 1.74 1.17 -5.71
N ALA A 14 2.26 0.92 -6.91
CA ALA A 14 3.57 0.30 -7.10
C ALA A 14 4.75 1.28 -7.16
N ARG A 15 4.51 2.58 -7.39
CA ARG A 15 5.59 3.57 -7.54
C ARG A 15 5.46 4.72 -6.54
N PRO A 16 6.59 5.28 -6.08
CA PRO A 16 6.58 6.42 -5.18
C PRO A 16 5.76 7.61 -5.71
N PRO A 17 5.14 8.41 -4.82
CA PRO A 17 4.33 9.56 -5.23
C PRO A 17 5.17 10.67 -5.90
N GLU A 18 4.68 11.17 -7.03
CA GLU A 18 5.28 12.24 -7.84
C GLU A 18 4.18 12.92 -8.68
N THR A 19 4.53 13.92 -9.50
CA THR A 19 3.59 14.60 -10.42
C THR A 19 4.15 14.79 -11.83
N MET A 20 5.18 14.03 -12.21
CA MET A 20 5.73 13.96 -13.57
C MET A 20 4.87 13.10 -14.50
N THR A 21 4.17 12.09 -13.97
CA THR A 21 3.37 11.15 -14.77
C THR A 21 2.37 11.88 -15.67
N ASP A 22 2.41 11.52 -16.95
CA ASP A 22 1.48 11.93 -18.02
C ASP A 22 1.41 10.82 -19.11
N TYR A 23 0.63 11.04 -20.17
CA TYR A 23 0.40 10.05 -21.22
C TYR A 23 0.93 10.50 -22.59
N ARG A 24 1.95 11.38 -22.63
CA ARG A 24 2.45 11.95 -23.88
C ARG A 24 2.89 10.89 -24.88
N ASP A 25 3.55 9.84 -24.39
CA ASP A 25 4.10 8.76 -25.22
C ASP A 25 3.00 7.97 -25.94
N PHE A 26 1.82 7.87 -25.33
CA PHE A 26 0.63 7.29 -25.96
C PHE A 26 0.00 8.28 -26.94
N VAL A 27 -0.18 9.54 -26.52
CA VAL A 27 -0.86 10.56 -27.34
C VAL A 27 -0.12 10.82 -28.66
N VAL A 28 1.22 10.92 -28.65
CA VAL A 28 2.00 11.20 -29.88
C VAL A 28 1.93 10.08 -30.92
N GLN A 29 1.49 8.88 -30.54
CA GLN A 29 1.32 7.75 -31.47
C GLN A 29 0.00 7.80 -32.25
N HIS A 30 -0.90 8.74 -31.92
CA HIS A 30 -2.23 8.84 -32.49
C HIS A 30 -2.39 10.17 -33.24
N GLU A 31 -2.81 10.10 -34.51
CA GLU A 31 -3.08 11.29 -35.32
C GLU A 31 -4.43 11.95 -34.98
N ALA A 32 -5.35 11.20 -34.35
CA ALA A 32 -6.65 11.68 -33.92
C ALA A 32 -6.62 12.18 -32.46
N PRO A 33 -7.51 13.12 -32.07
CA PRO A 33 -7.64 13.54 -30.67
C PRO A 33 -7.91 12.35 -29.75
N VAL A 34 -7.10 12.21 -28.70
CA VAL A 34 -7.26 11.19 -27.67
C VAL A 34 -8.09 11.74 -26.52
N VAL A 35 -9.14 11.03 -26.14
CA VAL A 35 -9.96 11.33 -24.95
C VAL A 35 -9.94 10.10 -24.05
N SER A 36 -9.61 10.28 -22.77
CA SER A 36 -9.67 9.20 -21.80
C SER A 36 -11.11 9.01 -21.31
N HIS A 37 -11.66 7.83 -21.51
CA HIS A 37 -13.01 7.48 -21.10
C HIS A 37 -13.00 6.72 -19.78
N GLU A 38 -13.95 7.03 -18.89
CA GLU A 38 -14.11 6.40 -17.56
C GLU A 38 -12.84 6.39 -16.71
N ILE A 39 -12.18 7.54 -16.62
CA ILE A 39 -11.01 7.67 -15.74
C ILE A 39 -11.44 7.68 -14.28
N GLY A 40 -10.69 6.98 -13.45
CA GLY A 40 -10.94 6.88 -12.01
C GLY A 40 -12.25 6.16 -11.69
N GLN A 41 -12.18 5.20 -10.78
CA GLN A 41 -13.36 4.53 -10.22
C GLN A 41 -13.09 4.29 -8.73
N TRP A 42 -12.63 5.33 -8.05
CA TRP A 42 -12.11 5.22 -6.69
C TRP A 42 -13.27 5.20 -5.72
N CYS A 43 -13.38 4.17 -4.89
CA CYS A 43 -14.50 4.06 -3.97
C CYS A 43 -14.30 4.86 -2.69
N VAL A 44 -15.40 5.18 -2.03
CA VAL A 44 -15.45 5.71 -0.67
C VAL A 44 -16.29 4.78 0.22
N TYR A 45 -16.05 4.80 1.53
CA TYR A 45 -16.87 4.05 2.49
C TYR A 45 -18.34 4.53 2.45
N PRO A 46 -19.35 3.65 2.61
CA PRO A 46 -20.77 4.02 2.48
C PRO A 46 -21.23 5.15 3.41
N ASN A 47 -22.02 6.08 2.87
CA ASN A 47 -22.71 7.10 3.66
C ASN A 47 -24.06 6.58 4.18
N PHE A 48 -24.13 6.09 5.41
CA PHE A 48 -25.37 5.52 5.95
C PHE A 48 -26.49 6.54 6.19
N ASP A 49 -26.19 7.84 6.28
CA ASP A 49 -27.22 8.89 6.37
C ASP A 49 -28.06 8.98 5.08
N GLU A 50 -27.51 8.51 3.96
CA GLU A 50 -28.21 8.43 2.67
C GLU A 50 -29.42 7.48 2.72
N ILE A 51 -29.41 6.47 3.59
CA ILE A 51 -30.51 5.47 3.71
C ILE A 51 -31.87 6.17 3.88
N ALA A 52 -31.92 7.24 4.69
CA ALA A 52 -33.16 7.96 4.96
C ALA A 52 -33.73 8.70 3.75
N LYS A 53 -32.94 8.95 2.70
CA LYS A 53 -33.36 9.63 1.47
C LYS A 53 -34.20 8.74 0.56
N TYR A 54 -34.11 7.42 0.71
CA TYR A 54 -34.85 6.44 -0.10
C TYR A 54 -36.30 6.26 0.38
N THR A 55 -37.13 7.29 0.18
CA THR A 55 -38.55 7.30 0.61
C THR A 55 -39.53 6.86 -0.48
N GLY A 56 -39.04 6.62 -1.70
CA GLY A 56 -39.84 6.28 -2.88
C GLY A 56 -40.05 4.77 -3.06
N VAL A 57 -40.08 4.32 -4.31
CA VAL A 57 -40.21 2.89 -4.66
C VAL A 57 -38.89 2.11 -4.56
N PHE A 58 -37.76 2.81 -4.44
CA PHE A 58 -36.43 2.24 -4.24
C PHE A 58 -36.05 2.24 -2.76
N ARG A 59 -35.25 1.25 -2.35
CA ARG A 59 -34.72 1.09 -0.98
C ARG A 59 -33.21 0.84 -1.05
N ALA A 60 -32.45 1.44 -0.14
CA ALA A 60 -31.00 1.23 0.00
C ALA A 60 -30.66 -0.07 0.76
N ALA A 61 -31.19 -1.21 0.31
CA ALA A 61 -31.03 -2.49 1.02
C ALA A 61 -29.55 -2.91 1.15
N ASN A 62 -28.71 -2.56 0.18
CA ASN A 62 -27.26 -2.70 0.24
C ASN A 62 -26.65 -1.93 1.42
N PHE A 63 -26.98 -0.65 1.60
CA PHE A 63 -26.45 0.17 2.70
C PHE A 63 -26.93 -0.32 4.06
N GLU A 64 -28.18 -0.80 4.16
CA GLU A 64 -28.68 -1.43 5.38
C GLU A 64 -27.85 -2.67 5.75
N ILE A 65 -27.54 -3.54 4.76
CA ILE A 65 -26.68 -4.72 4.97
C ILE A 65 -25.28 -4.31 5.41
N PHE A 66 -24.68 -3.31 4.77
CA PHE A 66 -23.34 -2.85 5.12
C PHE A 66 -23.30 -2.23 6.51
N ARG A 67 -24.31 -1.44 6.88
CA ARG A 67 -24.46 -0.85 8.22
C ARG A 67 -24.60 -1.92 9.29
N ASP A 68 -25.51 -2.87 9.08
CA ASP A 68 -25.77 -3.93 10.06
C ASP A 68 -24.55 -4.87 10.19
N SER A 69 -23.81 -5.11 9.09
CA SER A 69 -22.52 -5.82 9.10
C SER A 69 -21.44 -5.04 9.86
N LEU A 70 -21.38 -3.72 9.70
CA LEU A 70 -20.42 -2.89 10.43
C LEU A 70 -20.71 -2.86 11.93
N ASP A 71 -21.99 -2.82 12.32
CA ASP A 71 -22.42 -2.91 13.71
C ASP A 71 -22.08 -4.29 14.32
N ALA A 72 -22.32 -5.36 13.56
CA ALA A 72 -21.92 -6.71 13.96
C ALA A 72 -20.40 -6.85 14.15
N ASN A 73 -19.61 -6.06 13.42
CA ASN A 73 -18.15 -5.96 13.58
C ASN A 73 -17.73 -4.83 14.55
N HIS A 74 -18.66 -4.27 15.32
CA HIS A 74 -18.40 -3.34 16.42
C HIS A 74 -17.73 -2.02 16.01
N MET A 75 -18.00 -1.52 14.80
CA MET A 75 -17.40 -0.29 14.27
C MET A 75 -18.44 0.73 13.75
N LEU A 76 -19.74 0.54 14.05
CA LEU A 76 -20.78 1.45 13.56
C LEU A 76 -20.58 2.90 14.04
N ASP A 77 -19.99 3.08 15.23
CA ASP A 77 -19.60 4.37 15.79
C ASP A 77 -18.57 5.13 14.94
N GLN A 78 -17.81 4.43 14.10
CA GLN A 78 -16.78 4.99 13.23
C GLN A 78 -17.23 5.21 11.78
N ALA A 79 -18.49 4.88 11.44
CA ALA A 79 -18.96 4.88 10.05
C ALA A 79 -18.77 6.25 9.35
N HIS A 80 -19.06 7.34 10.07
CA HIS A 80 -18.87 8.69 9.53
C HIS A 80 -17.38 9.02 9.35
N ASP A 81 -16.53 8.65 10.32
CA ASP A 81 -15.09 8.87 10.22
C ASP A 81 -14.47 8.06 9.07
N PHE A 82 -14.97 6.84 8.82
CA PHE A 82 -14.56 6.05 7.66
C PHE A 82 -14.97 6.71 6.34
N LEU A 83 -16.19 7.24 6.23
CA LEU A 83 -16.63 8.01 5.07
C LEU A 83 -15.69 9.21 4.82
N ILE A 84 -15.41 10.01 5.84
CA ILE A 84 -14.56 11.19 5.71
C ILE A 84 -13.12 10.81 5.34
N ALA A 85 -12.52 9.86 6.06
CA ALA A 85 -11.13 9.48 5.84
C ALA A 85 -10.91 8.82 4.46
N SER A 86 -11.77 7.86 4.08
CA SER A 86 -11.70 7.25 2.75
C SER A 86 -12.05 8.23 1.63
N GLY A 87 -12.94 9.20 1.88
CA GLY A 87 -13.32 10.21 0.91
C GLY A 87 -12.21 11.21 0.61
N LYS A 88 -11.43 11.59 1.63
CA LYS A 88 -10.21 12.37 1.44
C LYS A 88 -9.18 11.63 0.56
N LEU A 89 -9.03 10.32 0.74
CA LEU A 89 -8.19 9.50 -0.15
C LEU A 89 -8.77 9.42 -1.56
N GLN A 90 -10.08 9.22 -1.71
CA GLN A 90 -10.76 9.23 -3.00
C GLN A 90 -10.49 10.52 -3.79
N ALA A 91 -10.58 11.67 -3.13
CA ALA A 91 -10.27 12.97 -3.72
C ALA A 91 -8.81 13.08 -4.17
N LEU A 92 -7.85 12.56 -3.40
CA LEU A 92 -6.44 12.51 -3.81
C LEU A 92 -6.24 11.65 -5.06
N CYS A 93 -6.89 10.49 -5.14
CA CYS A 93 -6.82 9.61 -6.30
C CYS A 93 -7.42 10.27 -7.56
N TYR A 94 -8.59 10.91 -7.45
CA TYR A 94 -9.18 11.65 -8.57
C TYR A 94 -8.35 12.85 -8.99
N LYS A 95 -7.80 13.61 -8.03
CA LYS A 95 -6.88 14.72 -8.32
C LYS A 95 -5.69 14.24 -9.14
N GLU A 96 -5.06 13.13 -8.77
CA GLU A 96 -3.90 12.60 -9.50
C GLU A 96 -4.27 12.05 -10.90
N ASP A 97 -5.42 11.39 -11.06
CA ASP A 97 -5.92 10.97 -12.38
C ASP A 97 -6.15 12.18 -13.28
N ILE A 98 -6.88 13.18 -12.81
CA ILE A 98 -7.26 14.38 -13.57
C ILE A 98 -6.03 15.22 -13.91
N GLU A 99 -5.17 15.52 -12.92
CA GLU A 99 -3.96 16.31 -13.16
C GLU A 99 -3.01 15.61 -14.14
N SER A 100 -2.92 14.27 -14.11
CA SER A 100 -2.13 13.52 -15.12
C SER A 100 -2.66 13.72 -16.54
N GLN A 101 -3.98 13.75 -16.73
CA GLN A 101 -4.56 14.08 -18.04
C GLN A 101 -4.28 15.52 -18.42
N LEU A 102 -4.53 16.48 -17.51
CA LEU A 102 -4.32 17.90 -17.78
C LEU A 102 -2.84 18.25 -18.02
N ARG A 103 -1.89 17.49 -17.46
CA ARG A 103 -0.45 17.61 -17.75
C ARG A 103 -0.05 17.01 -19.10
N THR A 104 -0.90 16.19 -19.74
CA THR A 104 -0.56 15.48 -20.98
C THR A 104 -0.70 16.38 -22.21
N PRO A 105 0.40 16.80 -22.87
CA PRO A 105 0.29 17.65 -24.04
C PRO A 105 -0.50 16.97 -25.17
N GLY A 106 -1.46 17.70 -25.75
CA GLY A 106 -2.25 17.22 -26.89
C GLY A 106 -3.40 16.29 -26.54
N ILE A 107 -3.63 15.96 -25.26
CA ILE A 107 -4.84 15.23 -24.88
C ILE A 107 -6.09 16.10 -25.13
N GLY A 108 -7.16 15.49 -25.64
CA GLY A 108 -8.42 16.15 -25.97
C GLY A 108 -9.37 16.30 -24.77
N GLY A 109 -9.13 15.57 -23.68
CA GLY A 109 -9.92 15.65 -22.44
C GLY A 109 -10.10 14.29 -21.78
N PHE A 110 -10.99 14.26 -20.79
CA PHE A 110 -11.34 13.06 -20.05
C PHE A 110 -12.82 13.03 -19.67
N GLN A 111 -13.31 11.85 -19.30
CA GLN A 111 -14.65 11.62 -18.75
C GLN A 111 -14.52 10.79 -17.49
N LEU A 112 -15.17 11.22 -16.40
CA LEU A 112 -15.25 10.47 -15.15
C LEU A 112 -16.35 9.40 -15.24
N LEU A 113 -16.25 8.35 -14.42
CA LEU A 113 -17.34 7.40 -14.15
C LEU A 113 -17.56 7.29 -12.64
N ASP A 114 -18.49 8.02 -12.05
CA ASP A 114 -19.11 9.26 -12.51
C ASP A 114 -18.89 10.30 -11.38
N LEU A 115 -19.33 11.55 -11.52
CA LEU A 115 -19.25 12.55 -10.46
C LEU A 115 -20.13 12.18 -9.24
N HIS A 116 -21.19 11.41 -9.47
CA HIS A 116 -22.12 10.93 -8.45
C HIS A 116 -22.11 9.40 -8.36
N ASP A 117 -22.56 8.86 -7.23
CA ASP A 117 -22.62 7.41 -7.04
C ASP A 117 -23.60 6.73 -7.97
N PHE A 118 -23.19 5.58 -8.49
CA PHE A 118 -24.06 4.72 -9.28
C PHE A 118 -24.61 3.58 -8.39
N PRO A 119 -25.93 3.57 -8.09
CA PRO A 119 -26.53 2.58 -7.19
C PRO A 119 -26.69 1.17 -7.83
N GLY A 120 -26.40 1.02 -9.12
CA GLY A 120 -26.42 -0.26 -9.83
C GLY A 120 -25.16 -1.12 -9.61
N GLN A 121 -25.08 -2.26 -10.31
CA GLN A 121 -23.89 -3.13 -10.38
C GLN A 121 -23.25 -3.47 -9.02
N GLY A 122 -24.07 -3.73 -8.00
CA GLY A 122 -23.62 -4.14 -6.65
C GLY A 122 -22.91 -3.07 -5.83
N THR A 123 -23.28 -1.81 -6.05
CA THR A 123 -22.83 -0.61 -5.32
C THR A 123 -21.48 -0.11 -5.80
N ALA A 124 -21.51 0.91 -6.66
CA ALA A 124 -20.33 1.64 -7.12
C ALA A 124 -20.30 3.01 -6.43
N LEU A 125 -19.62 3.08 -5.28
CA LEU A 125 -19.44 4.28 -4.46
C LEU A 125 -18.31 5.17 -4.99
N VAL A 126 -18.30 5.39 -6.31
CA VAL A 126 -17.20 6.03 -7.03
C VAL A 126 -17.37 7.55 -7.16
N GLY A 127 -18.58 8.06 -6.95
CA GLY A 127 -18.86 9.48 -7.03
C GLY A 127 -18.27 10.25 -5.85
N VAL A 128 -17.97 11.52 -6.05
CA VAL A 128 -17.74 12.47 -4.95
C VAL A 128 -19.06 13.03 -4.40
N LEU A 129 -20.13 12.91 -5.18
CA LEU A 129 -21.52 13.16 -4.78
C LEU A 129 -22.25 11.83 -4.57
N ASP A 130 -23.28 11.84 -3.73
CA ASP A 130 -24.13 10.66 -3.54
C ASP A 130 -25.11 10.45 -4.71
N ALA A 131 -25.92 9.39 -4.67
CA ALA A 131 -26.86 9.06 -5.75
C ALA A 131 -27.96 10.12 -5.98
N PHE A 132 -28.10 11.08 -5.05
CA PHE A 132 -29.04 12.20 -5.11
C PHE A 132 -28.37 13.52 -5.48
N TRP A 133 -27.09 13.50 -5.85
CA TRP A 133 -26.26 14.66 -6.19
C TRP A 133 -25.89 15.54 -4.99
N ASP A 134 -26.07 15.06 -3.76
CA ASP A 134 -25.67 15.80 -2.57
C ASP A 134 -24.18 15.56 -2.23
N GLU A 135 -23.58 16.53 -1.58
CA GLU A 135 -22.20 16.44 -1.09
C GLU A 135 -22.08 15.39 0.03
N LYS A 136 -21.01 14.59 -0.03
CA LYS A 136 -20.67 13.60 1.00
C LYS A 136 -19.82 14.15 2.17
N GLY A 137 -19.45 15.44 2.11
CA GLY A 137 -18.87 16.18 3.23
C GLY A 137 -17.33 16.18 3.34
N TYR A 138 -16.59 15.42 2.51
CA TYR A 138 -15.12 15.37 2.59
C TYR A 138 -14.39 16.26 1.57
N ILE A 139 -15.07 16.77 0.54
CA ILE A 139 -14.51 17.74 -0.40
C ILE A 139 -15.60 18.68 -0.89
N THR A 140 -15.30 19.98 -0.89
CA THR A 140 -16.22 21.01 -1.36
C THR A 140 -16.10 21.21 -2.88
N PRO A 141 -17.13 21.78 -3.54
CA PRO A 141 -17.05 22.12 -4.96
C PRO A 141 -15.88 23.07 -5.28
N ALA A 142 -15.58 24.01 -4.39
CA ALA A 142 -14.47 24.95 -4.57
C ALA A 142 -13.11 24.24 -4.55
N GLU A 143 -12.91 23.27 -3.63
CA GLU A 143 -11.70 22.45 -3.58
C GLU A 143 -11.57 21.56 -4.82
N TYR A 144 -12.65 20.87 -5.23
CA TYR A 144 -12.63 20.00 -6.41
C TYR A 144 -12.34 20.79 -7.71
N HIS A 145 -12.87 22.01 -7.80
CA HIS A 145 -12.64 22.91 -8.94
C HIS A 145 -11.18 23.35 -9.08
N ARG A 146 -10.35 23.32 -8.01
CA ARG A 146 -8.92 23.67 -8.08
C ARG A 146 -8.13 22.75 -9.02
N PHE A 147 -8.53 21.48 -9.14
CA PHE A 147 -7.86 20.50 -10.02
C PHE A 147 -8.72 20.04 -11.20
N CYS A 148 -10.03 20.35 -11.22
CA CYS A 148 -10.94 19.98 -12.31
C CYS A 148 -11.68 21.19 -12.94
N GLY A 149 -11.15 22.40 -12.79
CA GLY A 149 -11.70 23.63 -13.37
C GLY A 149 -11.28 23.88 -14.83
N PRO A 150 -11.78 24.96 -15.47
CA PRO A 150 -11.40 25.33 -16.83
C PRO A 150 -9.96 25.87 -16.93
N THR A 151 -9.37 26.28 -15.81
CA THR A 151 -7.96 26.70 -15.73
C THR A 151 -7.36 26.09 -14.48
N VAL A 152 -6.35 25.25 -14.65
CA VAL A 152 -5.75 24.46 -13.57
C VAL A 152 -4.24 24.65 -13.60
N PRO A 153 -3.66 25.34 -12.60
CA PRO A 153 -2.24 25.29 -12.35
C PRO A 153 -1.81 23.85 -12.05
N LEU A 154 -0.67 23.46 -12.58
CA LEU A 154 -0.09 22.12 -12.47
C LEU A 154 1.34 22.24 -11.97
N LEU A 155 1.84 21.18 -11.34
CA LEU A 155 3.20 21.10 -10.84
C LEU A 155 3.82 19.80 -11.33
N ARG A 156 5.07 19.85 -11.76
CA ARG A 156 5.92 18.69 -12.04
C ARG A 156 7.03 18.60 -10.99
N VAL A 157 6.96 17.59 -10.14
CA VAL A 157 7.97 17.24 -9.14
C VAL A 157 8.23 15.74 -9.18
N ALA A 158 9.50 15.35 -8.99
CA ALA A 158 9.92 13.94 -9.02
C ALA A 158 9.56 13.16 -7.76
N LYS A 159 9.19 13.84 -6.68
CA LYS A 159 8.79 13.27 -5.40
C LYS A 159 7.93 14.24 -4.59
N ARG A 160 7.23 13.72 -3.59
CA ARG A 160 6.42 14.50 -2.64
C ARG A 160 6.98 14.51 -1.21
N VAL A 161 8.11 13.84 -0.99
CA VAL A 161 8.78 13.75 0.30
C VAL A 161 10.22 14.21 0.13
N TRP A 162 10.69 15.08 1.02
CA TRP A 162 12.02 15.68 0.99
C TRP A 162 12.77 15.50 2.30
N SER A 163 14.08 15.42 2.20
CA SER A 163 14.97 15.73 3.30
C SER A 163 15.16 17.24 3.42
N ALA A 164 15.32 17.77 4.64
CA ALA A 164 15.44 19.21 4.87
C ALA A 164 16.76 19.81 4.34
N ASP A 165 17.76 18.99 4.02
CA ASP A 165 19.06 19.39 3.49
C ASP A 165 19.16 19.38 1.96
N GLU A 166 18.15 18.87 1.25
CA GLU A 166 18.06 18.95 -0.21
C GLU A 166 17.14 20.10 -0.65
N PRO A 167 17.44 20.78 -1.76
CA PRO A 167 16.56 21.82 -2.28
C PRO A 167 15.27 21.23 -2.86
N PHE A 168 14.18 21.99 -2.75
CA PHE A 168 13.00 21.73 -3.57
C PHE A 168 13.26 22.16 -5.01
N GLU A 169 12.95 21.27 -5.96
CA GLU A 169 12.97 21.59 -7.39
C GLU A 169 11.72 21.04 -8.08
N GLY A 170 11.00 21.93 -8.77
CA GLY A 170 9.86 21.56 -9.60
C GLY A 170 9.65 22.56 -10.74
N VAL A 171 8.73 22.22 -11.64
CA VAL A 171 8.31 23.09 -12.75
C VAL A 171 6.82 23.32 -12.66
N ALA A 172 6.42 24.59 -12.61
CA ALA A 172 5.02 24.99 -12.68
C ALA A 172 4.56 24.93 -14.14
N GLU A 173 3.38 24.37 -14.37
CA GLU A 173 2.67 24.32 -15.64
C GLU A 173 1.23 24.84 -15.44
N ILE A 174 0.50 25.02 -16.53
CA ILE A 174 -0.93 25.32 -16.48
C ILE A 174 -1.65 24.68 -17.66
N ALA A 175 -2.84 24.15 -17.38
CA ALA A 175 -3.84 23.81 -18.38
C ALA A 175 -4.93 24.88 -18.37
N HIS A 176 -5.22 25.45 -19.53
CA HIS A 176 -6.19 26.53 -19.69
C HIS A 176 -7.11 26.23 -20.86
N PHE A 177 -8.35 25.85 -20.55
CA PHE A 177 -9.42 25.60 -21.52
C PHE A 177 -10.53 26.66 -21.39
N GLY A 178 -10.15 27.90 -21.05
CA GLY A 178 -11.05 29.05 -21.08
C GLY A 178 -11.38 29.50 -22.51
N SER A 179 -12.28 30.49 -22.63
CA SER A 179 -12.74 30.99 -23.93
C SER A 179 -11.76 31.92 -24.65
N GLN A 180 -10.73 32.43 -23.95
CA GLN A 180 -9.70 33.33 -24.49
C GLN A 180 -8.37 33.10 -23.78
N PRO A 181 -7.21 33.32 -24.45
CA PRO A 181 -5.91 33.31 -23.79
C PRO A 181 -5.85 34.23 -22.57
N LEU A 182 -5.08 33.82 -21.56
CA LEU A 182 -4.97 34.52 -20.28
C LEU A 182 -3.65 35.29 -20.19
N ASP A 183 -3.72 36.61 -20.06
CA ASP A 183 -2.57 37.49 -19.84
C ASP A 183 -2.47 37.90 -18.36
N ARG A 184 -2.09 36.94 -17.53
CA ARG A 184 -1.92 37.10 -16.08
C ARG A 184 -0.67 36.38 -15.62
N ARG A 185 0.00 36.96 -14.63
CA ARG A 185 1.15 36.32 -13.97
C ARG A 185 0.66 35.29 -12.95
N CYS A 186 1.45 34.24 -12.78
CA CYS A 186 1.26 33.26 -11.71
C CYS A 186 2.28 33.45 -10.58
N VAL A 187 1.93 33.01 -9.39
CA VAL A 187 2.78 33.03 -8.18
C VAL A 187 2.70 31.68 -7.48
N TRP A 188 3.73 31.34 -6.71
CA TRP A 188 3.71 30.19 -5.82
C TRP A 188 3.82 30.64 -4.36
N ARG A 189 3.21 29.88 -3.46
CA ARG A 189 3.23 30.09 -2.00
C ARG A 189 3.40 28.75 -1.31
N LEU A 190 4.28 28.70 -0.31
CA LEU A 190 4.46 27.57 0.58
C LEU A 190 3.78 27.91 1.91
N TRP A 191 2.80 27.11 2.30
CA TRP A 191 1.99 27.27 3.49
C TRP A 191 2.38 26.25 4.55
N ASP A 192 2.46 26.68 5.81
CA ASP A 192 2.51 25.75 6.95
C ASP A 192 1.10 25.24 7.33
N VAL A 193 1.05 24.24 8.22
CA VAL A 193 -0.21 23.67 8.74
C VAL A 193 -1.06 24.66 9.55
N HIS A 194 -0.51 25.84 9.89
CA HIS A 194 -1.23 26.90 10.60
C HIS A 194 -1.77 27.98 9.64
N GLY A 195 -1.70 27.76 8.33
CA GLY A 195 -2.19 28.69 7.32
C GLY A 195 -1.31 29.92 7.13
N ARG A 196 -0.03 29.86 7.52
CA ARG A 196 0.94 30.95 7.30
C ARG A 196 1.79 30.66 6.08
N VAL A 197 1.96 31.67 5.24
CA VAL A 197 2.91 31.63 4.12
C VAL A 197 4.33 31.70 4.68
N VAL A 198 5.09 30.62 4.58
CA VAL A 198 6.49 30.55 5.02
C VAL A 198 7.47 30.96 3.92
N ARG A 199 7.10 30.72 2.66
CA ARG A 199 7.85 31.22 1.48
C ARG A 199 6.88 31.53 0.35
N HIS A 200 7.28 32.41 -0.55
CA HIS A 200 6.56 32.67 -1.78
C HIS A 200 7.50 33.21 -2.84
N GLY A 201 7.08 33.13 -4.10
CA GLY A 201 7.85 33.69 -5.20
C GLY A 201 7.00 33.86 -6.45
N PRO A 202 7.41 34.75 -7.35
CA PRO A 202 6.71 34.91 -8.60
C PRO A 202 7.16 33.88 -9.64
N LEU A 203 6.28 33.58 -10.59
CA LEU A 203 6.65 32.92 -11.84
C LEU A 203 6.85 33.96 -12.97
N PRO A 204 7.61 33.61 -14.03
CA PRO A 204 7.69 34.40 -15.25
C PRO A 204 6.32 34.84 -15.79
N SER A 205 6.19 36.11 -16.15
CA SER A 205 4.99 36.61 -16.80
C SER A 205 4.96 36.16 -18.26
N ARG A 206 3.86 35.54 -18.69
CA ARG A 206 3.64 35.16 -20.08
C ARG A 206 2.17 35.08 -20.40
N MET A 207 1.83 35.21 -21.68
CA MET A 207 0.51 34.87 -22.18
C MET A 207 0.32 33.35 -22.08
N ILE A 208 -0.78 32.92 -21.47
CA ILE A 208 -1.18 31.53 -21.34
C ILE A 208 -2.18 31.24 -22.46
N PRO A 209 -1.82 30.45 -23.49
CA PRO A 209 -2.73 30.10 -24.57
C PRO A 209 -3.83 29.15 -24.10
N ILE A 210 -4.85 28.96 -24.94
CA ILE A 210 -5.82 27.88 -24.76
C ILE A 210 -5.12 26.55 -25.09
N GLY A 211 -5.18 25.60 -24.16
CA GLY A 211 -4.55 24.29 -24.26
C GLY A 211 -3.92 23.86 -22.94
N ASN A 212 -3.07 22.83 -23.01
CA ASN A 212 -2.34 22.27 -21.87
C ASN A 212 -0.83 22.25 -22.10
N GLY A 213 -0.07 21.90 -21.06
CA GLY A 213 1.39 21.86 -21.11
C GLY A 213 2.05 23.23 -21.23
N THR A 214 1.35 24.32 -20.90
CA THR A 214 1.97 25.65 -20.87
C THR A 214 2.86 25.74 -19.65
N GLU A 215 4.18 25.71 -19.86
CA GLU A 215 5.15 25.90 -18.79
C GLU A 215 5.05 27.32 -18.22
N LEU A 216 4.97 27.47 -16.90
CA LEU A 216 5.01 28.76 -16.21
C LEU A 216 6.43 29.10 -15.73
N GLY A 217 7.26 28.08 -15.45
CA GLY A 217 8.67 28.21 -15.09
C GLY A 217 9.04 27.42 -13.84
N PRO A 218 10.32 27.47 -13.43
CA PRO A 218 10.81 26.70 -12.29
C PRO A 218 10.31 27.25 -10.95
N VAL A 219 10.06 26.34 -10.00
CA VAL A 219 9.84 26.63 -8.57
C VAL A 219 11.00 26.01 -7.80
N ARG A 220 11.78 26.85 -7.11
CA ARG A 220 12.98 26.43 -6.36
C ARG A 220 13.07 27.18 -5.05
N PHE A 221 13.36 26.45 -3.98
CA PHE A 221 13.64 27.01 -2.65
C PHE A 221 14.32 25.96 -1.78
N ASP A 222 14.96 26.40 -0.69
CA ASP A 222 15.44 25.52 0.38
C ASP A 222 14.45 25.46 1.55
N TRP A 223 14.64 24.51 2.46
CA TRP A 223 13.75 24.26 3.59
C TRP A 223 14.12 25.02 4.87
N SER A 224 15.02 26.02 4.83
CA SER A 224 15.51 26.68 6.06
C SER A 224 14.45 27.35 6.92
N ASP A 225 13.30 27.74 6.35
CA ASP A 225 12.16 28.32 7.07
C ASP A 225 11.12 27.27 7.54
N VAL A 226 11.37 25.98 7.29
CA VAL A 226 10.49 24.87 7.68
C VAL A 226 11.16 24.03 8.76
N LYS A 227 10.52 23.95 9.93
CA LYS A 227 10.99 23.10 11.02
C LYS A 227 10.54 21.65 10.81
N ALA A 228 11.43 20.84 10.26
CA ALA A 228 11.20 19.40 10.08
C ALA A 228 11.17 18.63 11.44
N PRO A 229 10.42 17.50 11.53
CA PRO A 229 9.54 16.97 10.50
C PRO A 229 8.28 17.83 10.34
N ALA A 230 7.83 18.08 9.10
CA ALA A 230 6.67 18.92 8.81
C ALA A 230 5.89 18.47 7.58
N LYS A 231 4.58 18.72 7.62
CA LYS A 231 3.72 18.83 6.43
C LYS A 231 3.67 20.30 6.02
N VAL A 232 3.77 20.58 4.73
CA VAL A 232 3.57 21.92 4.14
C VAL A 232 2.75 21.78 2.85
N ASN A 233 2.11 22.86 2.43
CA ASN A 233 1.28 22.87 1.21
C ASN A 233 1.85 23.89 0.22
N LEU A 234 2.17 23.44 -1.00
CA LEU A 234 2.65 24.30 -2.07
C LEU A 234 1.48 24.67 -2.98
N GLU A 235 1.12 25.94 -3.01
CA GLU A 235 0.10 26.50 -3.88
C GLU A 235 0.74 27.19 -5.09
N ILE A 236 0.14 27.02 -6.27
CA ILE A 236 0.33 27.90 -7.44
C ILE A 236 -1.00 28.59 -7.74
N ALA A 237 -0.97 29.91 -7.88
CA ALA A 237 -2.15 30.75 -8.11
C ALA A 237 -1.94 31.73 -9.27
N VAL A 238 -3.02 32.08 -9.95
CA VAL A 238 -3.05 33.15 -10.96
C VAL A 238 -3.40 34.47 -10.27
N GLU A 239 -2.54 35.49 -10.39
CA GLU A 239 -2.71 36.76 -9.69
C GLU A 239 -4.01 37.49 -10.09
N GLY A 240 -4.73 37.98 -9.06
CA GLY A 240 -5.97 38.74 -9.24
C GLY A 240 -7.19 37.88 -9.59
N THR A 241 -7.13 36.57 -9.36
CA THR A 241 -8.24 35.62 -9.57
C THR A 241 -8.29 34.61 -8.42
N ASP A 242 -9.36 33.83 -8.36
CA ASP A 242 -9.49 32.71 -7.41
C ASP A 242 -8.92 31.38 -7.98
N ILE A 243 -8.26 31.44 -9.16
CA ILE A 243 -7.68 30.26 -9.81
C ILE A 243 -6.39 29.88 -9.09
N ALA A 244 -6.40 28.72 -8.45
CA ALA A 244 -5.25 28.14 -7.79
C ALA A 244 -5.36 26.62 -7.73
N ASN A 245 -4.23 25.96 -7.57
CA ASN A 245 -4.12 24.55 -7.25
C ASN A 245 -2.94 24.33 -6.31
N ASP A 246 -2.93 23.24 -5.58
CA ASP A 246 -1.94 22.99 -4.53
C ASP A 246 -1.60 21.52 -4.31
N TRP A 247 -0.49 21.29 -3.62
CA TRP A 247 0.06 19.97 -3.34
C TRP A 247 0.65 19.92 -1.93
N ASP A 248 0.21 18.93 -1.15
CA ASP A 248 0.84 18.59 0.11
C ASP A 248 2.23 17.98 -0.12
N LEU A 249 3.17 18.40 0.72
CA LEU A 249 4.59 18.08 0.71
C LEU A 249 5.05 17.72 2.13
N TRP A 250 5.96 16.76 2.26
CA TRP A 250 6.50 16.35 3.57
C TRP A 250 8.00 16.54 3.61
N VAL A 251 8.48 17.10 4.72
CA VAL A 251 9.89 17.41 4.92
C VAL A 251 10.35 16.76 6.21
N TYR A 252 11.46 16.02 6.16
CA TYR A 252 12.02 15.29 7.29
C TYR A 252 13.47 15.71 7.56
N PRO A 253 13.96 15.60 8.81
CA PRO A 253 15.34 15.92 9.12
C PRO A 253 16.31 14.92 8.44
N PRO A 254 17.52 15.37 8.06
CA PRO A 254 18.55 14.53 7.44
C PRO A 254 19.28 13.60 8.44
N ALA A 255 18.68 13.31 9.60
CA ALA A 255 19.32 12.55 10.66
C ALA A 255 19.46 11.06 10.27
N PRO A 256 20.55 10.37 10.69
CA PRO A 256 20.64 8.93 10.55
C PRO A 256 19.56 8.25 11.42
N PRO A 257 19.12 7.03 11.07
CA PRO A 257 18.13 6.31 11.87
C PRO A 257 18.56 6.17 13.34
N CYS A 258 17.64 6.43 14.27
CA CYS A 258 17.95 6.27 15.69
C CYS A 258 18.25 4.82 16.08
N SER A 259 19.19 4.66 17.02
CA SER A 259 19.40 3.37 17.69
C SER A 259 18.23 3.07 18.63
N VAL A 260 17.92 1.78 18.80
CA VAL A 260 16.92 1.33 19.77
C VAL A 260 17.31 1.81 21.18
N PRO A 261 16.46 2.58 21.88
CA PRO A 261 16.75 3.06 23.23
C PRO A 261 16.89 1.92 24.25
N GLU A 262 17.65 2.19 25.33
CA GLU A 262 17.73 1.27 26.45
C GLU A 262 16.34 0.99 27.05
N GLY A 263 16.05 -0.27 27.34
CA GLY A 263 14.77 -0.70 27.92
C GLY A 263 13.65 -0.96 26.91
N VAL A 264 13.90 -0.81 25.61
CA VAL A 264 13.02 -1.29 24.53
C VAL A 264 13.62 -2.54 23.90
N HIS A 265 12.83 -3.60 23.80
CA HIS A 265 13.18 -4.80 23.05
C HIS A 265 12.43 -4.82 21.73
N VAL A 266 13.16 -4.83 20.61
CA VAL A 266 12.57 -5.02 19.28
C VAL A 266 12.54 -6.52 18.97
N ALA A 267 11.37 -7.02 18.57
CA ALA A 267 11.16 -8.43 18.25
C ALA A 267 10.38 -8.56 16.94
N HIS A 268 10.67 -9.60 16.15
CA HIS A 268 9.98 -9.88 14.88
C HIS A 268 8.91 -10.98 14.98
N ALA A 269 8.79 -11.56 16.17
CA ALA A 269 7.77 -12.53 16.54
C ALA A 269 7.52 -12.42 18.05
N LEU A 270 6.38 -12.92 18.53
CA LEU A 270 6.13 -13.07 19.97
C LEU A 270 6.76 -14.37 20.49
N ASP A 271 8.08 -14.44 20.37
CA ASP A 271 8.93 -15.57 20.78
C ASP A 271 9.20 -15.57 22.29
N ASP A 272 9.99 -16.55 22.75
CA ASP A 272 10.32 -16.71 24.18
C ASP A 272 11.12 -15.53 24.73
N ALA A 273 11.95 -14.86 23.91
CA ALA A 273 12.74 -13.71 24.34
C ALA A 273 11.84 -12.49 24.55
N ALA A 274 10.96 -12.20 23.60
CA ALA A 274 9.96 -11.14 23.70
C ALA A 274 9.03 -11.37 24.89
N LEU A 275 8.55 -12.61 25.06
CA LEU A 275 7.68 -12.96 26.18
C LEU A 275 8.40 -12.81 27.53
N ALA A 276 9.67 -13.21 27.63
CA ALA A 276 10.45 -13.03 28.87
C ALA A 276 10.66 -11.55 29.23
N VAL A 277 10.77 -10.66 28.23
CA VAL A 277 10.82 -9.21 28.47
C VAL A 277 9.47 -8.70 29.00
N LEU A 278 8.36 -9.09 28.37
CA LEU A 278 7.01 -8.71 28.79
C LEU A 278 6.71 -9.19 30.22
N GLN A 279 7.01 -10.45 30.54
CA GLN A 279 6.79 -11.05 31.86
C GLN A 279 7.53 -10.34 33.01
N ARG A 280 8.62 -9.62 32.71
CA ARG A 280 9.35 -8.79 33.67
C ARG A 280 8.86 -7.34 33.73
N GLY A 281 7.73 -7.02 33.08
CA GLY A 281 7.19 -5.66 33.00
C GLY A 281 7.87 -4.77 31.96
N GLY A 282 8.66 -5.36 31.06
CA GLY A 282 9.41 -4.64 30.03
C GLY A 282 8.56 -4.08 28.90
N ARG A 283 9.23 -3.43 27.93
CA ARG A 283 8.61 -2.83 26.74
C ARG A 283 9.07 -3.59 25.51
N VAL A 284 8.12 -4.06 24.70
CA VAL A 284 8.40 -4.74 23.44
C VAL A 284 7.82 -3.95 22.27
N LEU A 285 8.66 -3.67 21.28
CA LEU A 285 8.24 -3.23 19.95
C LEU A 285 8.19 -4.48 19.08
N LEU A 286 6.99 -4.95 18.76
CA LEU A 286 6.79 -6.07 17.86
C LEU A 286 6.66 -5.55 16.43
N LEU A 287 7.63 -5.92 15.59
CA LEU A 287 7.69 -5.63 14.16
C LEU A 287 7.63 -6.95 13.39
N PRO A 288 6.42 -7.51 13.19
CA PRO A 288 6.26 -8.80 12.54
C PRO A 288 7.08 -8.88 11.25
N ALA A 289 7.81 -9.96 11.06
CA ALA A 289 8.55 -10.18 9.82
C ALA A 289 7.60 -10.10 8.61
N ARG A 290 8.12 -9.66 7.45
CA ARG A 290 7.33 -9.63 6.22
C ARG A 290 6.75 -11.01 5.92
N GLY A 291 5.48 -11.04 5.53
CA GLY A 291 4.74 -12.28 5.29
C GLY A 291 4.20 -12.95 6.56
N SER A 292 4.64 -12.54 7.76
CA SER A 292 4.28 -13.23 9.01
C SER A 292 2.97 -12.76 9.65
N VAL A 293 2.31 -11.71 9.15
CA VAL A 293 0.98 -11.32 9.65
C VAL A 293 -0.08 -12.28 9.12
N ALA A 294 -0.99 -12.72 9.99
CA ALA A 294 -2.10 -13.59 9.64
C ALA A 294 -3.17 -12.83 8.85
N GLY A 295 -3.81 -13.52 7.90
CA GLY A 295 -4.80 -12.96 6.99
C GLY A 295 -4.23 -12.61 5.62
N ASP A 296 -5.14 -12.46 4.64
CA ASP A 296 -4.83 -12.25 3.23
C ASP A 296 -5.48 -10.96 2.71
N VAL A 297 -5.29 -9.86 3.44
CA VAL A 297 -5.81 -8.53 3.05
C VAL A 297 -4.81 -7.84 2.13
N GLY A 298 -5.19 -7.64 0.88
CA GLY A 298 -4.40 -6.88 -0.09
C GLY A 298 -4.49 -5.40 0.19
N ILE A 299 -3.55 -4.84 0.93
CA ILE A 299 -3.50 -3.41 1.23
C ILE A 299 -2.79 -2.64 0.09
N GLY A 300 -3.30 -1.45 -0.23
CA GLY A 300 -2.70 -0.54 -1.19
C GLY A 300 -2.82 0.90 -0.73
N PHE A 301 -2.04 1.79 -1.34
CA PHE A 301 -2.16 3.22 -1.09
C PHE A 301 -3.49 3.77 -1.60
N SER A 302 -3.93 3.33 -2.79
CA SER A 302 -5.19 3.78 -3.36
C SER A 302 -6.38 3.17 -2.62
N SER A 303 -7.53 3.82 -2.80
CA SER A 303 -8.81 3.19 -2.48
C SER A 303 -9.12 2.02 -3.43
N ILE A 304 -10.16 1.25 -3.10
CA ILE A 304 -10.73 0.22 -3.96
C ILE A 304 -11.11 0.84 -5.31
N PHE A 305 -10.81 0.13 -6.40
CA PHE A 305 -11.22 0.52 -7.75
C PHE A 305 -12.47 -0.27 -8.14
N TRP A 306 -13.59 0.45 -8.24
CA TRP A 306 -14.95 0.00 -8.53
C TRP A 306 -15.65 -0.83 -7.44
N ASN A 307 -15.24 -2.08 -7.22
CA ASN A 307 -15.88 -2.97 -6.25
C ASN A 307 -15.12 -4.31 -6.09
N THR A 308 -14.83 -4.74 -4.87
CA THR A 308 -14.15 -6.02 -4.58
C THR A 308 -14.99 -7.26 -4.91
N ALA A 309 -16.30 -7.26 -4.63
CA ALA A 309 -17.19 -8.39 -4.87
C ALA A 309 -17.33 -8.71 -6.37
N TRP A 310 -17.40 -7.68 -7.23
CA TRP A 310 -17.50 -7.87 -8.69
C TRP A 310 -16.17 -8.13 -9.37
N THR A 311 -15.07 -7.73 -8.74
CA THR A 311 -13.70 -8.00 -9.23
C THR A 311 -13.12 -9.31 -8.67
N ARG A 312 -13.94 -10.13 -8.00
CA ARG A 312 -13.52 -11.40 -7.36
C ARG A 312 -12.38 -11.21 -6.36
N GLY A 313 -12.44 -10.11 -5.59
CA GLY A 313 -11.45 -9.75 -4.59
C GLY A 313 -10.16 -9.21 -5.18
N GLN A 314 -10.22 -8.43 -6.27
CA GLN A 314 -9.03 -7.74 -6.77
C GLN A 314 -8.55 -6.71 -5.73
N PRO A 315 -7.25 -6.69 -5.37
CA PRO A 315 -6.73 -5.70 -4.45
C PRO A 315 -6.57 -4.31 -5.11
N PRO A 316 -6.52 -3.21 -4.33
CA PRO A 316 -6.60 -3.20 -2.86
C PRO A 316 -7.99 -3.57 -2.33
N HIS A 317 -8.03 -4.16 -1.13
CA HIS A 317 -9.26 -4.50 -0.39
C HIS A 317 -9.65 -3.43 0.63
N THR A 318 -8.95 -2.30 0.62
CA THR A 318 -8.96 -1.31 1.70
C THR A 318 -9.23 0.08 1.14
N LEU A 319 -9.84 0.94 1.97
CA LEU A 319 -10.25 2.29 1.61
C LEU A 319 -9.36 3.38 2.25
N GLY A 320 -8.15 3.01 2.68
CA GLY A 320 -7.18 3.87 3.35
C GLY A 320 -7.07 3.59 4.84
N ILE A 321 -6.59 4.59 5.60
CA ILE A 321 -6.44 4.52 7.05
C ILE A 321 -7.31 5.54 7.78
N LEU A 322 -7.59 5.26 9.05
CA LEU A 322 -8.09 6.21 10.05
C LEU A 322 -7.11 6.24 11.23
N CYS A 323 -6.71 7.42 11.67
CA CYS A 323 -5.91 7.61 12.88
C CYS A 323 -6.20 8.96 13.54
N ASP A 324 -5.75 9.13 14.79
CA ASP A 324 -5.70 10.43 15.45
C ASP A 324 -4.28 11.03 15.31
N PRO A 325 -4.10 12.12 14.53
CA PRO A 325 -2.80 12.79 14.39
C PRO A 325 -2.22 13.33 15.70
N ALA A 326 -3.07 13.56 16.70
CA ALA A 326 -2.65 14.03 18.02
C ALA A 326 -2.17 12.88 18.94
N HIS A 327 -2.32 11.61 18.52
CA HIS A 327 -1.86 10.48 19.31
C HIS A 327 -0.34 10.59 19.55
N PRO A 328 0.17 10.47 20.79
CA PRO A 328 1.58 10.71 21.09
C PRO A 328 2.56 9.80 20.31
N ALA A 329 2.13 8.60 19.93
CA ALA A 329 2.92 7.69 19.08
C ALA A 329 3.23 8.26 17.68
N LEU A 330 2.43 9.23 17.19
CA LEU A 330 2.57 9.86 15.87
C LEU A 330 3.17 11.27 15.96
N ALA A 331 3.60 11.73 17.14
CA ALA A 331 4.06 13.11 17.35
C ALA A 331 5.28 13.50 16.49
N GLY A 332 6.17 12.55 16.18
CA GLY A 332 7.30 12.73 15.27
C GLY A 332 6.99 12.47 13.79
N PHE A 333 5.74 12.13 13.47
CA PHE A 333 5.28 11.77 12.13
C PHE A 333 4.11 12.67 11.69
N PRO A 334 4.38 13.80 11.02
CA PRO A 334 3.33 14.69 10.53
C PRO A 334 2.33 13.96 9.64
N THR A 335 1.07 13.92 10.09
CA THR A 335 -0.01 13.21 9.40
C THR A 335 -1.34 13.93 9.55
N ASP A 336 -2.27 13.60 8.67
CA ASP A 336 -3.70 13.87 8.81
C ASP A 336 -4.39 12.63 9.41
N SER A 337 -5.68 12.72 9.71
CA SER A 337 -6.47 11.60 10.25
C SER A 337 -6.77 10.50 9.22
N HIS A 338 -6.29 10.67 7.98
CA HIS A 338 -6.54 9.81 6.83
C HIS A 338 -5.27 9.58 6.02
N THR A 339 -5.33 8.66 5.05
CA THR A 339 -4.24 8.41 4.11
C THR A 339 -3.88 9.68 3.33
N ASN A 340 -2.58 9.98 3.25
CA ASN A 340 -1.99 11.04 2.43
C ASN A 340 -0.61 10.57 1.92
N TRP A 341 0.03 11.29 0.99
CA TRP A 341 1.12 10.74 0.15
C TRP A 341 2.31 10.15 0.91
N GLN A 342 2.65 10.65 2.11
CA GLN A 342 3.73 10.09 2.93
C GLN A 342 3.43 8.67 3.42
N TRP A 343 2.15 8.33 3.61
CA TRP A 343 1.73 6.99 4.00
C TRP A 343 2.02 5.93 2.93
N TRP A 344 2.22 6.32 1.66
CA TRP A 344 2.61 5.39 0.60
C TRP A 344 3.84 4.56 1.00
N TYR A 345 4.83 5.20 1.64
CA TYR A 345 6.09 4.57 2.04
C TYR A 345 5.96 3.58 3.20
N LEU A 346 4.81 3.57 3.89
CA LEU A 346 4.48 2.65 4.97
C LEU A 346 3.50 1.59 4.49
N ILE A 347 2.40 2.02 3.84
CA ILE A 347 1.32 1.14 3.39
C ILE A 347 1.82 0.12 2.34
N SER A 348 2.65 0.56 1.38
CA SER A 348 3.20 -0.32 0.34
C SER A 348 4.06 -1.47 0.86
N ARG A 349 4.55 -1.36 2.10
CA ARG A 349 5.36 -2.37 2.80
C ARG A 349 4.74 -2.71 4.15
N SER A 350 3.44 -3.04 4.13
CA SER A 350 2.70 -3.39 5.34
C SER A 350 1.76 -4.59 5.13
N GLN A 351 1.31 -5.18 6.23
CA GLN A 351 0.26 -6.19 6.23
C GLN A 351 -0.79 -5.84 7.29
N ALA A 352 -2.06 -5.82 6.92
CA ALA A 352 -3.14 -5.52 7.86
C ALA A 352 -3.33 -6.68 8.85
N MET A 353 -3.25 -6.38 10.15
CA MET A 353 -3.60 -7.34 11.20
C MET A 353 -5.12 -7.40 11.32
N VAL A 354 -5.69 -8.60 11.22
CA VAL A 354 -7.13 -8.83 11.41
C VAL A 354 -7.43 -8.93 12.90
N LEU A 355 -8.13 -7.92 13.43
CA LEU A 355 -8.38 -7.72 14.86
C LEU A 355 -9.73 -8.29 15.32
N ASP A 356 -10.40 -9.07 14.47
CA ASP A 356 -11.77 -9.56 14.69
C ASP A 356 -11.92 -10.43 15.95
N GLU A 357 -10.84 -11.09 16.39
CA GLU A 357 -10.82 -11.91 17.60
C GLU A 357 -10.38 -11.13 18.87
N LEU A 358 -9.98 -9.86 18.73
CA LEU A 358 -9.65 -8.99 19.87
C LEU A 358 -10.92 -8.43 20.53
N PRO A 359 -10.85 -7.87 21.76
CA PRO A 359 -12.02 -7.29 22.42
C PRO A 359 -12.80 -6.33 21.50
N PRO A 360 -14.15 -6.36 21.48
CA PRO A 360 -14.99 -5.50 20.63
C PRO A 360 -14.66 -4.00 20.66
N THR A 361 -14.26 -3.51 21.83
CA THR A 361 -13.91 -2.10 22.08
C THR A 361 -12.47 -1.75 21.69
N PHE A 362 -11.65 -2.73 21.33
CA PHE A 362 -10.27 -2.50 20.96
C PHE A 362 -10.19 -1.66 19.68
N ARG A 363 -9.33 -0.64 19.68
CA ARG A 363 -9.08 0.24 18.54
C ARG A 363 -7.56 0.37 18.34
N PRO A 364 -7.05 0.16 17.12
CA PRO A 364 -5.65 0.43 16.82
C PRO A 364 -5.39 1.94 16.76
N ILE A 365 -4.13 2.34 16.92
CA ILE A 365 -3.65 3.72 16.75
C ILE A 365 -3.74 4.12 15.26
N VAL A 366 -3.39 3.19 14.38
CA VAL A 366 -3.56 3.33 12.92
C VAL A 366 -4.45 2.19 12.45
N GLN A 367 -5.71 2.53 12.16
CA GLN A 367 -6.74 1.62 11.68
C GLN A 367 -6.74 1.60 10.17
N VAL A 368 -6.89 0.43 9.57
CA VAL A 368 -7.13 0.30 8.13
C VAL A 368 -8.64 0.17 7.92
N ILE A 369 -9.17 0.92 6.96
CA ILE A 369 -10.59 0.86 6.61
C ILE A 369 -10.74 -0.28 5.62
N ASP A 370 -11.44 -1.34 6.02
CA ASP A 370 -11.73 -2.48 5.15
C ASP A 370 -12.82 -2.14 4.13
N ASP A 371 -12.95 -3.01 3.13
CA ASP A 371 -14.10 -3.06 2.25
C ASP A 371 -15.42 -3.21 3.03
N TRP A 372 -16.47 -2.53 2.56
CA TRP A 372 -17.79 -2.53 3.19
C TRP A 372 -18.54 -3.87 3.08
N VAL A 373 -18.08 -4.78 2.21
CA VAL A 373 -18.66 -6.13 2.09
C VAL A 373 -18.23 -7.00 3.27
N THR A 374 -17.00 -6.86 3.77
CA THR A 374 -16.44 -7.70 4.84
C THR A 374 -16.35 -7.00 6.19
N ASN A 375 -16.11 -5.69 6.24
CA ASN A 375 -16.05 -4.90 7.47
C ASN A 375 -15.12 -5.50 8.55
N ARG A 376 -14.00 -6.12 8.14
CA ARG A 376 -13.02 -6.65 9.08
C ARG A 376 -12.45 -5.50 9.91
N ARG A 377 -12.22 -5.74 11.20
CA ARG A 377 -11.46 -4.82 12.04
C ARG A 377 -9.99 -4.96 11.68
N LEU A 378 -9.40 -3.95 11.05
CA LEU A 378 -8.02 -4.02 10.57
C LEU A 378 -7.13 -2.95 11.23
N GLY A 379 -5.88 -3.29 11.54
CA GLY A 379 -4.92 -2.34 12.10
C GLY A 379 -3.49 -2.54 11.60
N LEU A 380 -2.72 -1.45 11.61
CA LEU A 380 -1.28 -1.43 11.30
C LEU A 380 -0.41 -1.09 12.51
N LEU A 381 -0.95 -0.35 13.47
CA LEU A 381 -0.24 0.05 14.69
C LEU A 381 -1.20 -0.01 15.88
N PHE A 382 -0.85 -0.72 16.94
CA PHE A 382 -1.61 -0.72 18.19
C PHE A 382 -0.71 -0.88 19.41
N GLU A 383 -1.24 -0.55 20.58
CA GLU A 383 -0.59 -0.80 21.86
C GLU A 383 -1.47 -1.62 22.80
N ALA A 384 -0.85 -2.39 23.68
CA ALA A 384 -1.55 -3.17 24.71
C ALA A 384 -0.63 -3.50 25.89
N LYS A 385 -1.24 -3.79 27.04
CA LYS A 385 -0.58 -4.58 28.10
C LYS A 385 -0.62 -6.05 27.70
N VAL A 386 0.50 -6.74 27.83
CA VAL A 386 0.60 -8.17 27.51
C VAL A 386 1.54 -8.81 28.52
N ALA A 387 1.09 -9.89 29.18
CA ALA A 387 1.87 -10.65 30.16
C ALA A 387 2.54 -9.78 31.25
N GLY A 388 1.87 -8.71 31.71
CA GLY A 388 2.38 -7.78 32.72
C GLY A 388 3.35 -6.70 32.19
N GLY A 389 3.75 -6.77 30.93
CA GLY A 389 4.56 -5.78 30.22
C GLY A 389 3.73 -4.89 29.30
N ARG A 390 4.42 -4.10 28.47
CA ARG A 390 3.81 -3.21 27.47
C ARG A 390 4.30 -3.56 26.07
N LEU A 391 3.35 -3.74 25.17
CA LEU A 391 3.56 -4.06 23.76
C LEU A 391 3.14 -2.86 22.91
N LEU A 392 3.99 -2.49 21.95
CA LEU A 392 3.60 -1.71 20.79
C LEU A 392 3.82 -2.62 19.57
N ALA A 393 2.77 -2.88 18.79
CA ALA A 393 2.84 -3.74 17.61
C ALA A 393 2.65 -2.89 16.35
N CYS A 394 3.57 -3.01 15.39
CA CYS A 394 3.56 -2.27 14.14
C CYS A 394 3.85 -3.23 12.98
N SER A 395 2.88 -3.41 12.07
CA SER A 395 3.00 -4.27 10.88
C SER A 395 3.41 -3.51 9.61
N MET A 396 3.82 -2.26 9.76
CA MET A 396 4.51 -1.50 8.71
C MET A 396 6.01 -1.73 8.85
N ASP A 397 6.68 -1.95 7.73
CA ASP A 397 8.14 -2.02 7.69
C ASP A 397 8.73 -0.63 7.98
N ILE A 398 9.37 -0.54 9.14
CA ILE A 398 10.06 0.63 9.65
C ILE A 398 11.51 0.29 10.04
N GLU A 399 12.13 -0.67 9.34
CA GLU A 399 13.50 -1.12 9.60
C GLU A 399 14.36 -1.19 8.35
N ASP A 400 13.77 -1.51 7.20
CA ASP A 400 14.52 -1.67 5.97
C ASP A 400 14.62 -0.36 5.18
N ASP A 401 15.80 -0.13 4.60
CA ASP A 401 16.10 0.96 3.66
C ASP A 401 15.77 2.37 4.22
N LEU A 402 15.99 2.58 5.54
CA LEU A 402 15.57 3.80 6.24
C LEU A 402 16.28 5.09 5.79
N ASP A 403 17.45 4.97 5.17
CA ASP A 403 18.15 6.11 4.57
C ASP A 403 17.37 6.70 3.38
N ASP A 404 16.67 5.84 2.62
CA ASP A 404 15.87 6.23 1.45
C ASP A 404 14.37 6.40 1.77
N ARG A 405 13.92 5.91 2.94
CA ARG A 405 12.50 5.93 3.37
C ARG A 405 12.27 6.85 4.55
N LEU A 406 12.38 8.16 4.30
CA LEU A 406 12.23 9.21 5.31
C LEU A 406 10.94 9.10 6.17
N PRO A 407 9.74 8.81 5.61
CA PRO A 407 8.53 8.64 6.43
C PRO A 407 8.61 7.43 7.38
N ALA A 408 9.21 6.32 6.93
CA ALA A 408 9.39 5.12 7.75
C ALA A 408 10.39 5.36 8.88
N LYS A 409 11.49 6.07 8.59
CA LYS A 409 12.47 6.51 9.58
C LYS A 409 11.84 7.41 10.65
N ALA A 410 11.06 8.41 10.23
CA ALA A 410 10.39 9.33 11.14
C ALA A 410 9.34 8.63 12.01
N LEU A 411 8.56 7.69 11.45
CA LEU A 411 7.64 6.89 12.24
C LEU A 411 8.39 6.03 13.25
N ARG A 412 9.48 5.35 12.85
CA ARG A 412 10.31 4.57 13.78
C ARG A 412 10.78 5.40 14.98
N GLU A 413 11.35 6.58 14.70
CA GLU A 413 11.81 7.51 15.72
C GLU A 413 10.68 7.90 16.66
N SER A 414 9.53 8.31 16.11
CA SER A 414 8.33 8.68 16.87
C SER A 414 7.87 7.53 17.79
N LEU A 415 7.85 6.30 17.31
CA LEU A 415 7.43 5.14 18.10
C LEU A 415 8.43 4.80 19.21
N LEU A 416 9.73 4.83 18.93
CA LEU A 416 10.76 4.54 19.94
C LEU A 416 10.79 5.61 21.03
N GLU A 417 10.67 6.89 20.67
CA GLU A 417 10.56 8.00 21.62
C GLU A 417 9.29 7.88 22.48
N TYR A 418 8.16 7.57 21.84
CA TYR A 418 6.91 7.33 22.55
C TYR A 418 7.03 6.22 23.58
N MET A 419 7.62 5.08 23.21
CA MET A 419 7.77 3.92 24.09
C MET A 419 8.62 4.19 25.33
N VAL A 420 9.66 5.03 25.23
CA VAL A 420 10.46 5.42 26.39
C VAL A 420 9.82 6.52 27.22
N GLY A 421 8.97 7.34 26.59
CA GLY A 421 8.27 8.46 27.20
C GLY A 421 7.23 8.06 28.25
N GLU A 422 6.78 9.07 28.99
CA GLU A 422 5.77 8.89 30.06
C GLU A 422 4.38 8.59 29.51
N ASN A 423 4.11 8.92 28.25
CA ASN A 423 2.80 8.75 27.61
C ASN A 423 2.53 7.31 27.17
N PHE A 424 3.54 6.44 27.09
CA PHE A 424 3.34 5.03 26.76
C PHE A 424 2.73 4.26 27.93
N ARG A 425 1.40 4.32 27.99
CA ARG A 425 0.54 3.74 29.03
C ARG A 425 -0.65 3.02 28.38
N PRO A 426 -0.41 1.86 27.74
CA PRO A 426 -1.49 1.10 27.11
C PRO A 426 -2.63 0.84 28.09
N ALA A 427 -3.85 1.19 27.70
CA ALA A 427 -5.03 1.04 28.55
C ALA A 427 -5.48 -0.43 28.56
N GLU A 428 -5.69 -0.98 27.37
CA GLU A 428 -6.21 -2.32 27.12
C GLU A 428 -5.18 -3.42 27.43
N GLU A 429 -5.68 -4.57 27.89
CA GLU A 429 -4.89 -5.77 28.15
C GLU A 429 -5.29 -6.88 27.18
N LEU A 430 -4.30 -7.48 26.51
CA LEU A 430 -4.49 -8.58 25.58
C LEU A 430 -3.80 -9.84 26.09
N ARG A 431 -4.38 -11.01 25.79
CA ARG A 431 -3.73 -12.30 26.06
C ARG A 431 -2.59 -12.52 25.08
N VAL A 432 -1.60 -13.29 25.49
CA VAL A 432 -0.46 -13.67 24.63
C VAL A 432 -0.96 -14.40 23.38
N GLU A 433 -1.98 -15.23 23.54
CA GLU A 433 -2.61 -16.02 22.49
C GLU A 433 -3.33 -15.14 21.46
N ASP A 434 -3.94 -14.04 21.90
CA ASP A 434 -4.63 -13.11 21.00
C ASP A 434 -3.61 -12.43 20.07
N VAL A 435 -2.49 -11.96 20.64
CA VAL A 435 -1.41 -11.36 19.86
C VAL A 435 -0.74 -12.39 18.94
N ARG A 436 -0.55 -13.63 19.40
CA ARG A 436 -0.03 -14.72 18.55
C ARG A 436 -1.00 -15.06 17.41
N GLY A 437 -2.30 -14.97 17.63
CA GLY A 437 -3.32 -15.20 16.61
C GLY A 437 -3.27 -14.20 15.45
N LEU A 438 -2.68 -13.02 15.67
CA LEU A 438 -2.43 -12.03 14.61
C LEU A 438 -1.25 -12.41 13.69
N LEU A 439 -0.46 -13.42 14.06
CA LEU A 439 0.74 -13.84 13.35
C LEU A 439 0.57 -15.25 12.78
N ARG A 440 1.13 -15.48 11.60
CA ARG A 440 1.35 -16.81 11.05
C ARG A 440 2.43 -17.51 11.87
N PRO A 441 2.36 -18.84 12.01
CA PRO A 441 3.49 -19.60 12.52
C PRO A 441 4.75 -19.29 11.69
N PRO A 442 5.92 -19.11 12.33
CA PRO A 442 7.14 -18.81 11.61
C PRO A 442 7.49 -19.94 10.65
N ARG A 443 7.80 -19.58 9.40
CA ARG A 443 8.30 -20.53 8.40
C ARG A 443 9.73 -20.92 8.73
N LEU A 444 10.10 -22.15 8.44
CA LEU A 444 11.45 -22.62 8.76
C LEU A 444 12.49 -21.88 7.91
N ILE A 445 12.20 -21.61 6.64
CA ILE A 445 13.03 -20.80 5.74
C ILE A 445 13.35 -19.42 6.34
N ASP A 446 12.37 -18.76 6.96
CA ASP A 446 12.55 -17.44 7.60
C ASP A 446 13.48 -17.52 8.80
N THR A 447 13.24 -18.50 9.69
CA THR A 447 14.07 -18.70 10.90
C THR A 447 15.52 -19.06 10.59
N LEU A 448 15.78 -19.60 9.39
CA LEU A 448 17.12 -19.93 8.91
C LEU A 448 17.81 -18.75 8.22
N GLY A 449 17.09 -17.68 7.88
CA GLY A 449 17.58 -16.60 7.04
C GLY A 449 17.94 -17.09 5.63
N ALA A 450 17.18 -18.07 5.12
CA ALA A 450 17.42 -18.67 3.82
C ALA A 450 17.23 -17.65 2.68
N TRP A 451 17.85 -17.90 1.53
CA TRP A 451 17.74 -17.02 0.37
C TRP A 451 17.72 -17.83 -0.93
N VAL A 452 17.18 -17.24 -2.00
CA VAL A 452 17.18 -17.85 -3.33
C VAL A 452 18.55 -17.66 -3.95
N LEU A 453 19.30 -18.76 -4.06
CA LEU A 453 20.63 -18.75 -4.67
C LEU A 453 20.56 -18.48 -6.17
N ARG A 454 19.58 -19.07 -6.86
CA ARG A 454 19.30 -18.88 -8.29
C ARG A 454 17.97 -19.50 -8.71
N THR A 455 17.45 -19.03 -9.83
CA THR A 455 16.40 -19.65 -10.63
C THR A 455 16.91 -19.94 -12.04
N ASP A 456 16.32 -20.88 -12.77
CA ASP A 456 16.63 -21.10 -14.19
C ASP A 456 16.30 -19.86 -15.04
N SER A 457 15.17 -19.21 -14.74
CA SER A 457 14.68 -18.00 -15.38
C SER A 457 13.66 -17.29 -14.49
N HIS A 458 13.40 -16.01 -14.78
CA HIS A 458 12.26 -15.27 -14.22
C HIS A 458 11.78 -14.22 -15.22
N GLU A 459 10.52 -13.83 -15.13
CA GLU A 459 10.04 -12.60 -15.77
C GLU A 459 10.37 -11.38 -14.89
N PRO A 460 10.73 -10.22 -15.46
CA PRO A 460 10.93 -8.99 -14.68
C PRO A 460 9.73 -8.66 -13.76
N GLY A 461 10.00 -8.45 -12.47
CA GLY A 461 9.00 -8.25 -11.42
C GLY A 461 8.43 -9.53 -10.79
N TYR A 462 8.90 -10.70 -11.23
CA TYR A 462 8.51 -12.02 -10.75
C TYR A 462 9.73 -12.88 -10.39
N GLU A 463 10.70 -12.26 -9.73
CA GLU A 463 11.98 -12.84 -9.34
C GLU A 463 11.81 -14.00 -8.34
N GLY A 464 12.86 -14.80 -8.19
CA GLY A 464 12.85 -16.01 -7.37
C GLY A 464 12.54 -15.75 -5.90
N GLU A 465 13.00 -14.61 -5.38
CA GLU A 465 12.83 -14.16 -4.00
C GLU A 465 11.35 -14.11 -3.59
N ASN A 466 10.46 -13.81 -4.53
CA ASN A 466 9.01 -13.81 -4.31
C ASN A 466 8.45 -15.20 -3.98
N ALA A 467 9.19 -16.29 -4.23
CA ALA A 467 8.76 -17.65 -3.86
C ALA A 467 9.05 -17.99 -2.39
N ILE A 468 9.75 -17.13 -1.65
CA ILE A 468 10.08 -17.36 -0.24
C ILE A 468 9.90 -16.09 0.59
N ASP A 469 9.16 -15.09 0.13
CA ASP A 469 8.98 -13.82 0.83
C ASP A 469 7.79 -13.81 1.82
N GLY A 470 7.03 -14.90 1.86
CA GLY A 470 5.95 -15.12 2.83
C GLY A 470 4.66 -14.40 2.50
N ASN A 471 4.63 -13.73 1.34
CA ASN A 471 3.45 -13.12 0.80
C ASN A 471 2.84 -14.00 -0.32
N PRO A 472 1.70 -14.67 -0.06
CA PRO A 472 1.07 -15.56 -1.05
C PRO A 472 0.52 -14.84 -2.30
N ASN A 473 0.58 -13.50 -2.34
CA ASN A 473 0.15 -12.67 -3.46
C ASN A 473 1.31 -12.27 -4.39
N THR A 474 2.57 -12.46 -3.98
CA THR A 474 3.75 -12.39 -4.83
C THR A 474 4.09 -13.78 -5.33
N ILE A 475 4.75 -13.85 -6.49
CA ILE A 475 5.14 -15.14 -7.10
C ILE A 475 6.51 -15.01 -7.77
N TRP A 476 7.29 -16.08 -7.70
CA TRP A 476 8.26 -16.36 -8.74
C TRP A 476 7.51 -16.88 -9.97
N HIS A 477 7.91 -16.41 -11.14
CA HIS A 477 7.38 -16.93 -12.40
C HIS A 477 8.48 -16.94 -13.46
N THR A 478 8.64 -18.08 -14.12
CA THR A 478 9.63 -18.25 -15.21
C THR A 478 9.38 -17.27 -16.35
N ALA A 479 10.41 -16.90 -17.10
CA ALA A 479 10.27 -15.95 -18.20
C ALA A 479 9.21 -16.41 -19.24
N TRP A 480 8.34 -15.50 -19.66
CA TRP A 480 7.38 -15.72 -20.76
C TRP A 480 7.62 -14.81 -21.97
N THR A 481 8.52 -13.82 -21.87
CA THR A 481 8.96 -12.99 -22.99
C THR A 481 10.49 -13.04 -23.21
N PRO A 482 11.02 -12.85 -24.44
CA PRO A 482 10.30 -12.86 -25.73
C PRO A 482 9.90 -14.28 -26.19
N THR A 483 10.55 -15.33 -25.66
CA THR A 483 10.21 -16.74 -25.91
C THR A 483 10.36 -17.52 -24.61
N PRO A 484 9.30 -18.17 -24.08
CA PRO A 484 9.40 -18.97 -22.87
C PRO A 484 10.34 -20.17 -23.08
N PRO A 485 11.25 -20.48 -22.13
CA PRO A 485 12.02 -21.73 -22.16
C PRO A 485 11.12 -22.96 -22.03
N ASP A 486 11.58 -24.14 -22.44
CA ASP A 486 10.87 -25.39 -22.18
C ASP A 486 11.24 -25.96 -20.80
N TYR A 487 10.33 -26.76 -20.23
CA TYR A 487 10.56 -27.53 -19.02
C TYR A 487 11.81 -28.43 -19.15
N PRO A 488 12.56 -28.67 -18.04
CA PRO A 488 12.23 -28.30 -16.66
C PRO A 488 12.64 -26.88 -16.26
N HIS A 489 11.99 -26.36 -15.22
CA HIS A 489 12.34 -25.10 -14.54
C HIS A 489 12.72 -25.37 -13.09
N ASP A 490 13.60 -24.57 -12.50
CA ASP A 490 14.05 -24.82 -11.14
C ASP A 490 14.43 -23.58 -10.36
N ILE A 491 14.25 -23.70 -9.04
CA ILE A 491 14.66 -22.73 -8.04
C ILE A 491 15.54 -23.44 -7.00
N VAL A 492 16.67 -22.81 -6.68
CA VAL A 492 17.65 -23.29 -5.70
C VAL A 492 17.67 -22.35 -4.51
N ILE A 493 17.45 -22.90 -3.32
CA ILE A 493 17.42 -22.18 -2.04
C ILE A 493 18.63 -22.60 -1.21
N ASP A 494 19.34 -21.63 -0.66
CA ASP A 494 20.40 -21.82 0.32
C ASP A 494 19.85 -21.58 1.73
N LEU A 495 19.82 -22.62 2.55
CA LEU A 495 19.33 -22.60 3.94
C LEU A 495 20.33 -22.04 4.94
N ARG A 496 21.45 -21.46 4.47
CA ARG A 496 22.61 -20.94 5.22
C ARG A 496 23.47 -21.99 5.92
N ARG A 497 22.86 -23.04 6.45
CA ARG A 497 23.52 -24.15 7.14
C ARG A 497 22.88 -25.49 6.77
N PRO A 498 23.57 -26.62 6.95
CA PRO A 498 22.93 -27.93 6.86
C PRO A 498 21.75 -28.04 7.82
N VAL A 499 20.61 -28.49 7.31
CA VAL A 499 19.39 -28.74 8.09
C VAL A 499 18.90 -30.14 7.78
N ARG A 500 18.43 -30.85 8.80
CA ARG A 500 17.72 -32.12 8.61
C ARG A 500 16.28 -31.83 8.21
N LEU A 501 15.91 -32.22 6.99
CA LEU A 501 14.63 -31.94 6.36
C LEU A 501 13.83 -33.22 6.19
N ARG A 502 12.51 -33.17 6.38
CA ARG A 502 11.59 -34.28 6.08
C ARG A 502 10.62 -33.97 4.93
N GLY A 503 10.72 -32.79 4.35
CA GLY A 503 9.82 -32.36 3.27
C GLY A 503 9.98 -30.89 2.92
N LEU A 504 9.14 -30.45 1.99
CA LEU A 504 8.88 -29.04 1.69
C LEU A 504 7.37 -28.79 1.59
N THR A 505 6.97 -27.53 1.64
CA THR A 505 5.66 -27.11 1.16
C THR A 505 5.78 -26.29 -0.12
N TYR A 506 4.80 -26.44 -1.01
CA TYR A 506 4.67 -25.69 -2.25
C TYR A 506 3.29 -25.04 -2.31
N LEU A 507 3.22 -23.71 -2.40
CA LEU A 507 2.00 -22.96 -2.64
C LEU A 507 1.98 -22.50 -4.12
N PRO A 508 1.00 -22.96 -4.92
CA PRO A 508 0.78 -22.39 -6.25
C PRO A 508 0.37 -20.92 -6.17
N ARG A 509 0.53 -20.16 -7.25
CA ARG A 509 -0.02 -18.79 -7.35
C ARG A 509 -1.53 -18.77 -7.06
N GLN A 510 -1.99 -17.69 -6.41
CA GLN A 510 -3.34 -17.59 -5.87
C GLN A 510 -4.33 -16.84 -6.78
N ASP A 511 -3.87 -16.06 -7.72
CA ASP A 511 -4.74 -15.24 -8.59
C ASP A 511 -5.33 -16.01 -9.78
N MET A 512 -4.57 -16.93 -10.40
CA MET A 512 -4.99 -17.72 -11.56
C MET A 512 -4.25 -19.06 -11.70
N ARG A 513 -4.50 -19.84 -12.77
CA ARG A 513 -3.96 -21.20 -12.97
C ARG A 513 -2.64 -21.26 -13.76
N ASN A 514 -2.16 -20.13 -14.25
CA ASN A 514 -1.03 -19.99 -15.16
C ASN A 514 0.29 -20.33 -14.45
N GLY A 515 1.03 -21.34 -14.90
CA GLY A 515 2.29 -21.76 -14.30
C GLY A 515 2.14 -22.73 -13.13
N TRP A 516 0.95 -23.31 -12.91
CA TRP A 516 0.79 -24.38 -11.93
C TRP A 516 1.62 -25.61 -12.31
N VAL A 517 2.41 -26.11 -11.36
CA VAL A 517 3.29 -27.26 -11.55
C VAL A 517 2.47 -28.55 -11.49
N SER A 518 2.48 -29.34 -12.56
CA SER A 518 1.77 -30.63 -12.65
C SER A 518 2.64 -31.83 -12.28
N ARG A 519 3.97 -31.67 -12.36
CA ARG A 519 4.93 -32.69 -11.92
C ARG A 519 6.20 -32.04 -11.39
N TYR A 520 6.71 -32.51 -10.27
CA TYR A 520 7.90 -31.95 -9.62
C TYR A 520 8.96 -33.02 -9.29
N ALA A 521 10.18 -32.54 -9.05
CA ALA A 521 11.24 -33.27 -8.37
C ALA A 521 11.94 -32.35 -7.36
N VAL A 522 12.41 -32.91 -6.25
CA VAL A 522 13.08 -32.18 -5.17
C VAL A 522 14.42 -32.79 -4.91
N TYR A 523 15.44 -31.96 -4.71
CA TYR A 523 16.79 -32.38 -4.38
C TYR A 523 17.28 -31.65 -3.14
N VAL A 524 18.10 -32.33 -2.34
CA VAL A 524 18.77 -31.77 -1.16
C VAL A 524 20.26 -32.10 -1.28
N SER A 525 21.13 -31.13 -1.01
CA SER A 525 22.59 -31.29 -1.11
C SER A 525 23.33 -30.33 -0.19
N ASP A 526 24.61 -30.61 0.10
CA ASP A 526 25.54 -29.65 0.71
C ASP A 526 26.40 -28.91 -0.32
N ASP A 527 26.22 -29.22 -1.61
CA ASP A 527 26.87 -28.58 -2.74
C ASP A 527 25.78 -28.07 -3.72
N PRO A 528 25.70 -26.75 -4.01
CA PRO A 528 24.61 -26.21 -4.81
C PRO A 528 24.69 -26.64 -6.29
N ASP A 529 25.82 -27.17 -6.74
CA ASP A 529 26.07 -27.55 -8.13
C ASP A 529 26.14 -29.08 -8.33
N ARG A 530 26.10 -29.86 -7.25
CA ARG A 530 26.09 -31.32 -7.30
C ARG A 530 24.87 -31.88 -6.58
N TRP A 531 23.98 -32.49 -7.36
CA TRP A 531 22.74 -33.08 -6.87
C TRP A 531 22.79 -34.59 -7.05
N GLY A 532 22.40 -35.33 -6.00
CA GLY A 532 22.20 -36.77 -6.08
C GLY A 532 20.86 -37.13 -6.73
N GLU A 533 20.34 -38.31 -6.39
CA GLU A 533 18.96 -38.66 -6.74
C GLU A 533 17.97 -37.74 -6.02
N PRO A 534 16.81 -37.42 -6.64
CA PRO A 534 15.81 -36.58 -6.00
C PRO A 534 15.22 -37.29 -4.78
N VAL A 535 15.07 -36.53 -3.71
CA VAL A 535 14.54 -36.96 -2.42
C VAL A 535 13.02 -37.07 -2.40
N ALA A 536 12.36 -36.47 -3.41
CA ALA A 536 10.93 -36.63 -3.69
C ALA A 536 10.62 -36.34 -5.17
N ARG A 537 9.59 -37.02 -5.70
CA ARG A 537 8.97 -36.73 -7.00
C ARG A 537 7.46 -36.92 -6.88
N GLY A 538 6.68 -36.18 -7.63
CA GLY A 538 5.22 -36.38 -7.62
C GLY A 538 4.44 -35.47 -8.54
N GLU A 539 3.13 -35.68 -8.55
CA GLU A 539 2.14 -34.90 -9.27
C GLU A 539 1.17 -34.30 -8.24
N PRO A 540 1.27 -33.00 -7.91
CA PRO A 540 0.44 -32.40 -6.88
C PRO A 540 -0.98 -32.17 -7.40
N PRO A 541 -2.01 -32.16 -6.53
CA PRO A 541 -3.36 -31.74 -6.92
C PRO A 541 -3.34 -30.35 -7.55
N LEU A 542 -3.95 -30.21 -8.73
CA LEU A 542 -4.01 -28.96 -9.49
C LEU A 542 -5.11 -28.05 -8.93
N ASN A 543 -4.88 -27.50 -7.74
CA ASN A 543 -5.74 -26.54 -7.06
C ASN A 543 -4.88 -25.54 -6.25
N ARG A 544 -5.48 -24.48 -5.70
CA ARG A 544 -4.80 -23.38 -4.99
C ARG A 544 -4.25 -23.72 -3.60
N GLU A 545 -4.59 -24.88 -3.05
CA GLU A 545 -4.24 -25.24 -1.68
C GLU A 545 -2.73 -25.45 -1.51
N LEU A 546 -2.20 -25.24 -0.31
CA LEU A 546 -0.82 -25.57 0.03
C LEU A 546 -0.55 -27.06 -0.17
N LYS A 547 0.53 -27.41 -0.88
CA LYS A 547 0.97 -28.79 -1.07
C LYS A 547 2.04 -29.12 -0.06
N THR A 548 1.91 -30.26 0.60
CA THR A 548 2.97 -30.83 1.44
C THR A 548 3.66 -31.95 0.69
N ILE A 549 4.95 -31.77 0.40
CA ILE A 549 5.81 -32.77 -0.25
C ILE A 549 6.68 -33.39 0.83
N ARG A 550 6.44 -34.67 1.13
CA ARG A 550 7.22 -35.40 2.14
C ARG A 550 8.34 -36.17 1.46
N PHE A 551 9.50 -36.22 2.13
CA PHE A 551 10.60 -37.08 1.72
C PHE A 551 10.37 -38.48 2.31
N ASP A 552 10.73 -39.52 1.56
CA ASP A 552 10.61 -40.90 2.04
C ASP A 552 11.47 -41.14 3.29
N THR A 553 12.61 -40.45 3.36
CA THR A 553 13.52 -40.47 4.52
C THR A 553 13.98 -39.03 4.80
N PRO A 554 14.12 -38.61 6.07
CA PRO A 554 14.71 -37.32 6.38
C PRO A 554 16.12 -37.19 5.81
N MET A 555 16.39 -36.06 5.16
CA MET A 555 17.65 -35.77 4.47
C MET A 555 18.33 -34.57 5.11
N GLU A 556 19.64 -34.67 5.34
CA GLU A 556 20.45 -33.55 5.80
C GLU A 556 21.08 -32.86 4.58
N GLY A 557 21.00 -31.53 4.56
CA GLY A 557 21.69 -30.72 3.56
C GLY A 557 21.44 -29.23 3.73
N ARG A 558 22.31 -28.41 3.12
CA ARG A 558 22.21 -26.95 3.12
C ARG A 558 21.38 -26.37 1.98
N TYR A 559 21.39 -27.00 0.82
CA TYR A 559 20.73 -26.50 -0.39
C TYR A 559 19.53 -27.37 -0.75
N VAL A 560 18.44 -26.71 -1.14
CA VAL A 560 17.23 -27.37 -1.64
C VAL A 560 16.97 -26.89 -3.06
N ARG A 561 16.73 -27.81 -3.99
CA ARG A 561 16.34 -27.50 -5.36
C ARG A 561 14.96 -28.06 -5.63
N PHE A 562 14.01 -27.17 -5.92
CA PHE A 562 12.69 -27.54 -6.40
C PHE A 562 12.67 -27.43 -7.92
N VAL A 563 12.37 -28.54 -8.60
CA VAL A 563 12.31 -28.62 -10.06
C VAL A 563 10.86 -28.84 -10.47
N ALA A 564 10.30 -27.88 -11.19
CA ALA A 564 9.08 -28.08 -11.94
C ALA A 564 9.43 -28.86 -13.21
N VAL A 565 8.93 -30.09 -13.34
CA VAL A 565 9.24 -31.03 -14.43
C VAL A 565 8.20 -30.94 -15.55
N ALA A 566 6.97 -30.55 -15.22
CA ALA A 566 5.92 -30.24 -16.19
C ALA A 566 4.92 -29.24 -15.60
N GLY A 567 4.27 -28.47 -16.49
CA GLY A 567 3.23 -27.50 -16.14
C GLY A 567 1.83 -28.00 -16.42
N LEU A 568 0.84 -27.23 -15.97
CA LEU A 568 -0.57 -27.44 -16.26
C LEU A 568 -0.84 -27.41 -17.78
N GLU A 569 -1.62 -28.36 -18.29
CA GLU A 569 -2.20 -28.33 -19.64
C GLU A 569 -1.18 -28.04 -20.78
N GLY A 570 0.07 -28.51 -20.65
CA GLY A 570 1.11 -28.34 -21.66
C GLY A 570 1.73 -26.93 -21.71
N GLN A 571 1.49 -26.11 -20.69
CA GLN A 571 2.17 -24.81 -20.53
C GLN A 571 3.69 -25.00 -20.46
N ARG A 572 4.43 -23.95 -20.89
CA ARG A 572 5.90 -23.91 -20.94
C ARG A 572 6.51 -23.08 -19.81
N PHE A 573 5.73 -22.74 -18.79
CA PHE A 573 6.16 -21.86 -17.71
C PHE A 573 5.73 -22.44 -16.37
N ALA A 574 6.47 -22.10 -15.31
CA ALA A 574 6.21 -22.49 -13.94
C ALA A 574 6.08 -21.24 -13.05
N SER A 575 5.30 -21.37 -11.99
CA SER A 575 5.11 -20.32 -10.99
C SER A 575 5.01 -20.93 -9.58
N VAL A 576 5.52 -20.18 -8.62
CA VAL A 576 5.48 -20.54 -7.20
C VAL A 576 5.17 -19.29 -6.38
N ALA A 577 4.10 -19.34 -5.59
CA ALA A 577 3.83 -18.30 -4.60
C ALA A 577 4.73 -18.47 -3.38
N GLU A 578 4.77 -19.67 -2.81
CA GLU A 578 5.59 -19.92 -1.62
C GLU A 578 6.24 -21.31 -1.63
N LEU A 579 7.47 -21.36 -1.13
CA LEU A 579 8.18 -22.55 -0.71
C LEU A 579 8.55 -22.40 0.76
N ASP A 580 8.43 -23.48 1.51
CA ASP A 580 9.03 -23.61 2.84
C ASP A 580 9.58 -25.03 3.01
N VAL A 581 10.53 -25.21 3.92
CA VAL A 581 11.10 -26.51 4.24
C VAL A 581 10.53 -27.04 5.55
N ILE A 582 10.41 -28.36 5.67
CA ILE A 582 9.85 -28.99 6.86
C ILE A 582 11.00 -29.65 7.63
N ALA A 583 11.23 -29.23 8.88
CA ALA A 583 12.22 -29.85 9.75
C ALA A 583 11.93 -31.34 9.92
N GLY A 584 12.95 -32.17 9.77
CA GLY A 584 12.95 -33.51 10.34
C GLY A 584 12.96 -33.40 11.86
N ASP A 585 12.27 -34.29 12.55
CA ASP A 585 12.43 -34.40 13.99
C ASP A 585 13.92 -34.68 14.29
N GLY A 586 14.45 -34.09 15.36
CA GLY A 586 15.83 -34.31 15.78
C GLY A 586 16.15 -35.81 15.96
N PRO A 587 17.44 -36.20 16.00
CA PRO A 587 17.77 -37.56 16.44
C PRO A 587 17.15 -37.90 17.79
#